data_AF-A0A1G9ERN3-F1
#
_entry.id   AF-A0A1G9ERN3-F1
#
_cell.length_a   1.000
_cell.length_b   1.000
_cell.length_c   1.000
_cell.angle_alpha   90.00
_cell.angle_beta   90.00
_cell.angle_gamma   90.00
#
_symmetry.space_group_name_H-M   'P 1'
#
loop_
_entity.id
_entity.type
_entity.pdbx_description
1 polymer ?
#
loop_
_entity_poly.entity_id
_entity_poly.type
_entity_poly.pdbx_seq_one_letter_code
_entity_poly.pdbx_strand_id
1 'polypeptide(L)'
;MTKEKEPLAPIHLHLELVSDYMSDEEQVMLKRYGESSTGTSISRDILVPFDMTLHALHYTIQKLFGWQNSHLRRFILSEEDYHRVTNGTVRGWSDLVGTLFQPPSEGEHDLFWDDDYDSGNFNAWLRKKYTGPYYFRGQLEQYEQAREDIETLLDLFPDLEIRESFSDFMDRKAYDREAEPKNIGRSALIDMTLEQMNNSLFMESGTENLLEKLLVDELLGYEDEHSGRDGIPVVNELFYEYDFGDGWRVRITRRMSFNELISGRLVTVQEIQDARMQVIRKHKPVCIVIEGLSVMDDVGGLSGFARLLKEIYQGESREESADARRWAKGMGWNDKKVRPEKML
;
A
#
# COMPACT_ATOMS: atom_id res chain seq x y z
N MET A 1 -22.94 -25.50 20.12
CA MET A 1 -22.82 -24.13 20.66
C MET A 1 -22.55 -23.21 19.50
N THR A 2 -23.57 -22.48 19.08
CA THR A 2 -23.44 -21.38 18.12
C THR A 2 -22.45 -20.38 18.71
N LYS A 3 -21.29 -20.17 18.08
CA LYS A 3 -20.42 -19.02 18.37
C LYS A 3 -21.33 -17.79 18.27
N GLU A 4 -21.65 -17.16 19.40
CA GLU A 4 -22.20 -15.82 19.39
C GLU A 4 -21.24 -14.98 18.56
N LYS A 5 -21.72 -14.41 17.44
CA LYS A 5 -20.93 -13.45 16.65
C LYS A 5 -20.54 -12.36 17.63
N GLU A 6 -19.25 -12.28 17.97
CA GLU A 6 -18.71 -11.08 18.61
C GLU A 6 -19.19 -9.86 17.82
N PRO A 7 -19.62 -8.78 18.49
CA PRO A 7 -20.09 -7.60 17.78
C PRO A 7 -19.02 -7.16 16.79
N LEU A 8 -19.43 -6.91 15.55
CA LEU A 8 -18.67 -6.41 14.41
C LEU A 8 -17.70 -5.28 14.83
N ALA A 9 -16.54 -5.66 15.36
CA ALA A 9 -15.67 -4.76 16.09
C ALA A 9 -14.79 -4.01 15.09
N PRO A 10 -14.63 -2.68 15.25
CA PRO A 10 -13.64 -1.94 14.48
C PRO A 10 -12.25 -2.56 14.64
N ILE A 11 -11.51 -2.60 13.54
CA ILE A 11 -10.15 -3.11 13.47
C ILE A 11 -9.19 -1.94 13.71
N HIS A 12 -8.20 -2.16 14.57
CA HIS A 12 -7.13 -1.19 14.81
C HIS A 12 -5.97 -1.47 13.86
N LEU A 13 -5.73 -0.52 12.96
CA LEU A 13 -4.59 -0.54 12.05
C LEU A 13 -3.58 0.53 12.45
N HIS A 14 -2.32 0.17 12.38
CA HIS A 14 -1.19 1.08 12.41
C HIS A 14 -0.61 1.18 11.00
N LEU A 15 -0.60 2.40 10.45
CA LEU A 15 -0.03 2.72 9.14
C LEU A 15 1.25 3.52 9.34
N GLU A 16 2.35 3.03 8.80
CA GLU A 16 3.65 3.67 8.89
C GLU A 16 4.17 3.96 7.48
N LEU A 17 4.24 5.24 7.12
CA LEU A 17 4.91 5.69 5.91
C LEU A 17 6.41 5.62 6.13
N VAL A 18 7.07 4.77 5.35
CA VAL A 18 8.50 4.45 5.46
C VAL A 18 9.23 4.81 4.17
N SER A 19 10.57 4.86 4.25
CA SER A 19 11.46 4.98 3.10
C SER A 19 12.63 4.02 3.27
N ASP A 20 12.97 3.29 2.21
CA ASP A 20 14.14 2.39 2.21
C ASP A 20 15.46 3.18 2.25
N TYR A 21 15.43 4.42 1.78
CA TYR A 21 16.61 5.28 1.69
C TYR A 21 16.29 6.68 2.21
N MET A 22 17.03 7.10 3.26
CA MET A 22 17.02 8.46 3.75
C MET A 22 18.37 8.78 4.41
N SER A 23 18.99 9.88 3.99
CA SER A 23 20.24 10.35 4.57
C SER A 23 20.04 10.87 6.00
N ASP A 24 21.11 10.88 6.80
CA ASP A 24 21.07 11.40 8.17
C ASP A 24 20.56 12.85 8.23
N GLU A 25 20.91 13.68 7.24
CA GLU A 25 20.44 15.06 7.17
C GLU A 25 18.92 15.13 6.98
N GLU A 26 18.38 14.35 6.04
CA GLU A 26 16.94 14.26 5.80
C GLU A 26 16.19 13.76 7.02
N GLN A 27 16.72 12.76 7.74
CA GLN A 27 16.11 12.27 8.97
C GLN A 27 16.03 13.37 10.04
N VAL A 28 17.09 14.18 10.17
CA VAL A 28 17.09 15.35 11.07
C VAL A 28 16.04 16.38 10.64
N MET A 29 15.83 16.59 9.33
CA MET A 29 14.81 17.51 8.83
C MET A 29 13.41 17.01 9.13
N LEU A 30 13.14 15.72 8.91
CA LEU A 30 11.85 15.11 9.21
C LEU A 30 11.54 15.16 10.70
N LYS A 31 12.55 14.93 11.55
CA LYS A 31 12.42 15.05 13.00
C LYS A 31 12.17 16.49 13.47
N ARG A 32 12.89 17.46 12.90
CA ARG A 32 12.84 18.85 13.34
C ARG A 32 11.61 19.60 12.83
N TYR A 33 11.20 19.33 11.60
CA TYR A 33 10.17 20.11 10.89
C TYR A 33 8.99 19.28 10.42
N GLY A 34 9.16 17.96 10.30
CA GLY A 34 8.11 17.04 9.88
C GLY A 34 7.29 16.44 11.02
N GLU A 35 7.58 16.81 12.27
CA GLU A 35 6.94 16.29 13.49
C GLU A 35 7.01 14.76 13.68
N SER A 36 7.98 14.12 13.02
CA SER A 36 8.30 12.71 13.21
C SER A 36 9.13 12.54 14.49
N SER A 37 8.75 11.61 15.39
CA SER A 37 9.54 11.39 16.61
C SER A 37 10.84 10.63 16.31
N THR A 38 10.79 9.72 15.34
CA THR A 38 11.91 8.90 14.88
C THR A 38 12.83 9.67 13.93
N GLY A 39 12.24 10.49 13.06
CA GLY A 39 12.93 11.10 11.92
C GLY A 39 12.97 10.21 10.69
N THR A 40 12.46 8.98 10.76
CA THR A 40 12.54 7.99 9.66
C THR A 40 11.18 7.62 9.09
N SER A 41 10.09 7.92 9.81
CA SER A 41 8.74 7.55 9.40
C SER A 41 7.69 8.56 9.86
N ILE A 42 6.51 8.49 9.24
CA ILE A 42 5.29 9.21 9.62
C ILE A 42 4.20 8.18 9.82
N SER A 43 3.44 8.25 10.91
CA SER A 43 2.49 7.19 11.23
C SER A 43 1.08 7.68 11.58
N ARG A 44 0.11 6.78 11.41
CA ARG A 44 -1.29 6.98 11.73
C ARG A 44 -1.82 5.73 12.40
N ASP A 45 -2.48 5.89 13.53
CA ASP A 45 -3.31 4.82 14.09
C ASP A 45 -4.78 5.13 13.78
N ILE A 46 -5.47 4.14 13.23
CA ILE A 46 -6.86 4.27 12.83
C ILE A 46 -7.70 3.08 13.30
N LEU A 47 -8.98 3.34 13.46
CA LEU A 47 -10.02 2.32 13.56
C LEU A 47 -10.80 2.27 12.26
N VAL A 48 -10.93 1.09 11.67
CA VAL A 48 -11.70 0.86 10.44
C VAL A 48 -12.87 -0.08 10.69
N PRO A 49 -13.99 0.00 9.93
CA PRO A 49 -15.00 -1.05 9.94
C PRO A 49 -14.41 -2.41 9.54
N PHE A 50 -14.90 -3.49 10.13
CA PHE A 50 -14.41 -4.85 9.89
C PHE A 50 -14.58 -5.33 8.44
N ASP A 51 -15.55 -4.76 7.71
CA ASP A 51 -15.87 -5.07 6.32
C ASP A 51 -15.23 -4.08 5.33
N MET A 52 -14.25 -3.27 5.77
CA MET A 52 -13.50 -2.39 4.88
C MET A 52 -12.67 -3.21 3.90
N THR A 53 -12.83 -2.93 2.61
CA THR A 53 -12.01 -3.49 1.54
C THR A 53 -10.66 -2.76 1.43
N LEU A 54 -9.65 -3.40 0.81
CA LEU A 54 -8.40 -2.73 0.45
C LEU A 54 -8.65 -1.52 -0.47
N HIS A 55 -9.63 -1.61 -1.38
CA HIS A 55 -10.07 -0.50 -2.23
C HIS A 55 -10.51 0.74 -1.41
N ALA A 56 -11.35 0.55 -0.39
CA ALA A 56 -11.77 1.64 0.49
C ALA A 56 -10.64 2.11 1.42
N LEU A 57 -9.73 1.20 1.78
CA LEU A 57 -8.54 1.53 2.56
C LEU A 57 -7.58 2.44 1.76
N HIS A 58 -7.42 2.23 0.44
CA HIS A 58 -6.66 3.13 -0.42
C HIS A 58 -7.11 4.58 -0.25
N TYR A 59 -8.41 4.88 -0.43
CA TYR A 59 -8.92 6.24 -0.27
C TYR A 59 -8.78 6.77 1.17
N THR A 60 -8.81 5.87 2.16
CA THR A 60 -8.51 6.23 3.56
C THR A 60 -7.06 6.68 3.69
N ILE A 61 -6.11 5.92 3.14
CA ILE A 61 -4.66 6.22 3.14
C ILE A 61 -4.39 7.55 2.43
N GLN A 62 -4.96 7.76 1.24
CA GLN A 62 -4.86 9.02 0.51
C GLN A 62 -5.24 10.22 1.39
N LYS A 63 -6.36 10.11 2.10
CA LYS A 63 -6.82 11.17 3.00
C LYS A 63 -5.90 11.38 4.21
N LEU A 64 -5.35 10.31 4.78
CA LEU A 64 -4.48 10.33 5.96
C LEU A 64 -3.10 10.94 5.69
N PHE A 65 -2.55 10.75 4.50
CA PHE A 65 -1.23 11.25 4.15
C PHE A 65 -1.27 12.56 3.35
N GLY A 66 -2.43 12.98 2.86
CA GLY A 66 -2.62 14.27 2.19
C GLY A 66 -2.51 14.20 0.67
N TRP A 67 -2.50 12.99 0.11
CA TRP A 67 -2.41 12.75 -1.32
C TRP A 67 -3.72 13.04 -2.06
N GLN A 68 -3.61 13.29 -3.35
CA GLN A 68 -4.69 13.71 -4.24
C GLN A 68 -5.22 12.58 -5.15
N ASN A 69 -4.86 11.32 -4.91
CA ASN A 69 -5.27 10.17 -5.73
C ASN A 69 -4.95 10.39 -7.22
N SER A 70 -3.70 10.77 -7.51
CA SER A 70 -3.27 11.16 -8.86
C SER A 70 -2.30 10.17 -9.53
N HIS A 71 -1.90 9.13 -8.81
CA HIS A 71 -0.92 8.14 -9.27
C HIS A 71 -1.40 6.69 -9.12
N LEU A 72 -0.69 5.78 -9.78
CA LEU A 72 -0.87 4.34 -9.63
C LEU A 72 -0.56 3.88 -8.21
N ARG A 73 -1.15 2.75 -7.83
CA ARG A 73 -1.04 2.16 -6.51
C ARG A 73 -1.07 0.64 -6.58
N ARG A 74 -0.63 -0.01 -5.51
CA ARG A 74 -0.86 -1.44 -5.30
C ARG A 74 -0.81 -1.79 -3.81
N PHE A 75 -1.49 -2.88 -3.46
CA PHE A 75 -1.27 -3.57 -2.20
C PHE A 75 -0.46 -4.83 -2.48
N ILE A 76 0.58 -5.08 -1.69
CA ILE A 76 1.47 -6.25 -1.82
C ILE A 76 1.76 -6.86 -0.44
N LEU A 77 2.20 -8.11 -0.46
CA LEU A 77 2.73 -8.80 0.73
C LEU A 77 4.20 -8.43 0.96
N SER A 78 4.75 -8.79 2.12
CA SER A 78 6.21 -8.84 2.28
C SER A 78 6.81 -9.89 1.33
N GLU A 79 8.09 -9.73 0.97
CA GLU A 79 8.78 -10.69 0.10
C GLU A 79 8.76 -12.11 0.70
N GLU A 80 8.92 -12.23 2.02
CA GLU A 80 8.86 -13.50 2.74
C GLU A 80 7.47 -14.13 2.64
N ASP A 81 6.41 -13.37 2.90
CA ASP A 81 5.04 -13.88 2.80
C ASP A 81 4.65 -14.20 1.36
N TYR A 82 5.03 -13.36 0.39
CA TYR A 82 4.81 -13.62 -1.03
C TYR A 82 5.45 -14.94 -1.47
N HIS A 83 6.73 -15.14 -1.13
CA HIS A 83 7.42 -16.39 -1.43
C HIS A 83 6.77 -17.58 -0.70
N ARG A 84 6.40 -17.41 0.58
CA ARG A 84 5.76 -18.46 1.39
C ARG A 84 4.43 -18.92 0.81
N VAL A 85 3.57 -18.01 0.35
CA VAL A 85 2.23 -18.36 -0.15
C VAL A 85 2.27 -18.91 -1.57
N THR A 86 3.21 -18.46 -2.41
CA THR A 86 3.36 -18.92 -3.80
C THR A 86 4.33 -20.09 -3.97
N ASN A 87 5.08 -20.44 -2.91
CA ASN A 87 6.27 -21.29 -2.97
C ASN A 87 7.34 -20.82 -3.97
N GLY A 88 7.32 -19.55 -4.39
CA GLY A 88 8.22 -19.03 -5.42
C GLY A 88 7.96 -19.61 -6.82
N THR A 89 6.79 -20.20 -7.06
CA THR A 89 6.48 -20.91 -8.31
C THR A 89 5.33 -20.25 -9.06
N VAL A 90 5.36 -20.32 -10.40
CA VAL A 90 4.25 -19.85 -11.24
C VAL A 90 2.98 -20.62 -10.91
N ARG A 91 3.07 -21.93 -10.67
CA ARG A 91 1.93 -22.75 -10.23
C ARG A 91 1.30 -22.22 -8.95
N GLY A 92 2.09 -22.04 -7.89
CA GLY A 92 1.57 -21.56 -6.60
C GLY A 92 0.98 -20.15 -6.68
N TRP A 93 1.56 -19.25 -7.47
CA TRP A 93 0.95 -17.95 -7.76
C TRP A 93 -0.35 -18.09 -8.55
N SER A 94 -0.34 -18.85 -9.65
CA SER A 94 -1.50 -19.03 -10.54
C SER A 94 -2.68 -19.68 -9.83
N ASP A 95 -2.44 -20.55 -8.83
CA ASP A 95 -3.49 -21.14 -8.00
C ASP A 95 -4.17 -20.11 -7.08
N LEU A 96 -3.50 -18.99 -6.79
CA LEU A 96 -3.98 -17.92 -5.93
C LEU A 96 -4.56 -16.71 -6.70
N VAL A 97 -4.39 -16.65 -8.03
CA VAL A 97 -5.00 -15.61 -8.87
C VAL A 97 -6.53 -15.69 -8.78
N GLY A 98 -7.18 -14.54 -8.56
CA GLY A 98 -8.63 -14.39 -8.37
C GLY A 98 -9.11 -14.64 -6.94
N THR A 99 -8.25 -15.20 -6.07
CA THR A 99 -8.50 -15.38 -4.63
C THR A 99 -7.68 -14.44 -3.76
N LEU A 100 -6.40 -14.24 -4.09
CA LEU A 100 -5.48 -13.36 -3.38
C LEU A 100 -4.85 -12.32 -4.31
N PHE A 101 -4.35 -12.76 -5.46
CA PHE A 101 -3.66 -11.90 -6.42
C PHE A 101 -4.57 -11.50 -7.59
N GLN A 102 -4.33 -10.30 -8.13
CA GLN A 102 -4.96 -9.79 -9.33
C GLN A 102 -4.59 -10.64 -10.56
N PRO A 103 -5.50 -10.76 -11.54
CA PRO A 103 -5.17 -11.42 -12.80
C PRO A 103 -4.18 -10.60 -13.64
N PRO A 104 -3.36 -11.27 -14.48
CA PRO A 104 -2.43 -10.63 -15.40
C PRO A 104 -3.01 -9.51 -16.27
N SER A 105 -4.25 -9.64 -16.73
CA SER A 105 -4.92 -8.63 -17.55
C SER A 105 -5.58 -7.51 -16.75
N GLU A 106 -5.51 -7.54 -15.42
CA GLU A 106 -5.96 -6.42 -14.58
C GLU A 106 -5.26 -5.15 -15.03
N GLY A 107 -6.04 -4.24 -15.58
CA GLY A 107 -5.60 -2.97 -16.13
C GLY A 107 -6.27 -1.80 -15.41
N GLU A 108 -5.71 -0.62 -15.62
CA GLU A 108 -6.14 0.63 -14.96
C GLU A 108 -7.66 0.83 -15.01
N HIS A 109 -8.33 0.56 -16.13
CA HIS A 109 -9.77 0.77 -16.25
C HIS A 109 -10.62 0.05 -15.21
N ASP A 110 -10.24 -1.16 -14.79
CA ASP A 110 -11.02 -1.93 -13.82
C ASP A 110 -10.66 -1.55 -12.37
N LEU A 111 -9.40 -1.20 -12.11
CA LEU A 111 -8.93 -0.70 -10.81
C LEU A 111 -9.42 0.72 -10.47
N PHE A 112 -9.64 1.55 -11.50
CA PHE A 112 -10.13 2.93 -11.40
C PHE A 112 -11.60 3.05 -11.80
N TRP A 113 -12.37 1.95 -11.71
CA TRP A 113 -13.78 1.88 -12.14
C TRP A 113 -14.68 2.96 -11.51
N ASP A 114 -14.34 3.44 -10.32
CA ASP A 114 -15.05 4.50 -9.61
C ASP A 114 -14.24 5.79 -9.44
N ASP A 115 -13.15 6.00 -10.18
CA ASP A 115 -12.45 7.28 -10.18
C ASP A 115 -13.22 8.33 -10.99
N ASP A 116 -14.36 8.74 -10.44
CA ASP A 116 -15.39 9.58 -11.06
C ASP A 116 -15.32 11.05 -10.60
N TYR A 117 -14.17 11.49 -10.09
CA TYR A 117 -13.98 12.88 -9.70
C TYR A 117 -13.83 13.79 -10.93
N ASP A 118 -14.85 14.61 -11.19
CA ASP A 118 -14.82 15.61 -12.24
C ASP A 118 -14.57 17.03 -11.69
N SER A 119 -15.39 17.46 -10.73
CA SER A 119 -15.28 18.81 -10.15
C SER A 119 -15.93 18.93 -8.77
N GLY A 120 -15.60 20.02 -8.05
CA GLY A 120 -16.21 20.35 -6.76
C GLY A 120 -15.25 20.20 -5.58
N ASN A 121 -15.73 19.68 -4.46
CA ASN A 121 -14.92 19.52 -3.25
C ASN A 121 -14.31 18.12 -3.22
N PHE A 122 -13.04 18.03 -3.62
CA PHE A 122 -12.25 16.79 -3.60
C PHE A 122 -12.33 16.06 -2.26
N ASN A 123 -12.19 16.75 -1.13
CA ASN A 123 -12.28 16.12 0.20
C ASN A 123 -13.66 15.52 0.49
N ALA A 124 -14.73 16.12 -0.02
CA ALA A 124 -16.07 15.58 0.13
C ALA A 124 -16.31 14.38 -0.78
N TRP A 125 -15.72 14.37 -1.98
CA TRP A 125 -15.71 13.21 -2.88
C TRP A 125 -14.92 12.06 -2.25
N LEU A 126 -13.67 12.29 -1.85
CA LEU A 126 -12.79 11.30 -1.24
C LEU A 126 -13.44 10.67 0.01
N ARG A 127 -14.14 11.48 0.82
CA ARG A 127 -14.89 10.97 1.98
C ARG A 127 -15.94 9.94 1.64
N LYS A 128 -16.62 10.07 0.50
CA LYS A 128 -17.62 9.09 0.08
C LYS A 128 -16.99 7.74 -0.23
N LYS A 129 -15.75 7.73 -0.72
CA LYS A 129 -15.04 6.52 -1.14
C LYS A 129 -14.65 5.61 0.04
N TYR A 130 -14.28 6.19 1.18
CA TYR A 130 -13.97 5.44 2.40
C TYR A 130 -15.12 5.37 3.42
N THR A 131 -16.31 5.89 3.09
CA THR A 131 -17.51 5.75 3.93
C THR A 131 -18.38 4.64 3.37
N GLY A 132 -18.67 3.64 4.19
CA GLY A 132 -19.48 2.50 3.78
C GLY A 132 -20.94 2.88 3.47
N PRO A 133 -21.72 1.93 2.91
CA PRO A 133 -21.33 0.54 2.60
C PRO A 133 -20.28 0.44 1.49
N TYR A 134 -19.35 -0.51 1.65
CA TYR A 134 -18.24 -0.73 0.71
C TYR A 134 -18.67 -1.64 -0.43
N TYR A 135 -18.27 -1.27 -1.65
CA TYR A 135 -18.52 -2.06 -2.85
C TYR A 135 -17.28 -2.04 -3.73
N PHE A 136 -16.98 -3.18 -4.34
CA PHE A 136 -16.01 -3.28 -5.42
C PHE A 136 -16.74 -3.79 -6.67
N ARG A 137 -16.62 -3.08 -7.79
CA ARG A 137 -17.33 -3.41 -9.04
C ARG A 137 -16.40 -3.73 -10.21
N GLY A 138 -15.10 -3.86 -9.95
CA GLY A 138 -14.17 -4.40 -10.94
C GLY A 138 -14.63 -5.79 -11.41
N GLN A 139 -14.59 -5.99 -12.71
CA GLN A 139 -14.97 -7.21 -13.40
C GLN A 139 -13.84 -8.24 -13.41
N LEU A 140 -12.59 -7.80 -13.55
CA LEU A 140 -11.43 -8.66 -13.72
C LEU A 140 -11.07 -9.36 -12.39
N GLU A 141 -11.28 -8.70 -11.25
CA GLU A 141 -11.14 -9.36 -9.95
C GLU A 141 -12.25 -10.39 -9.66
N GLN A 142 -13.30 -10.55 -10.48
CA GLN A 142 -14.27 -11.64 -10.28
C GLN A 142 -13.58 -12.99 -10.49
N TYR A 143 -13.86 -13.96 -9.61
CA TYR A 143 -13.10 -15.21 -9.55
C TYR A 143 -13.07 -15.91 -10.91
N GLU A 144 -14.23 -16.11 -11.53
CA GLU A 144 -14.33 -16.79 -12.82
C GLU A 144 -13.56 -16.05 -13.92
N GLN A 145 -13.60 -14.71 -13.94
CA GLN A 145 -12.91 -13.91 -14.94
C GLN A 145 -11.38 -13.97 -14.77
N ALA A 146 -10.91 -13.87 -13.52
CA ALA A 146 -9.50 -14.02 -13.18
C ALA A 146 -8.97 -15.42 -13.50
N ARG A 147 -9.80 -16.47 -13.31
CA ARG A 147 -9.45 -17.85 -13.68
C ARG A 147 -9.33 -18.03 -15.18
N GLU A 148 -10.25 -17.49 -15.96
CA GLU A 148 -10.18 -17.54 -17.43
C GLU A 148 -8.95 -16.79 -17.96
N ASP A 149 -8.60 -15.66 -17.34
CA ASP A 149 -7.42 -14.88 -17.71
C ASP A 149 -6.11 -15.64 -17.49
N ILE A 150 -5.95 -16.25 -16.31
CA ILE A 150 -4.74 -17.02 -16.01
C ILE A 150 -4.64 -18.28 -16.87
N GLU A 151 -5.75 -18.95 -17.16
CA GLU A 151 -5.78 -20.10 -18.08
C GLU A 151 -5.34 -19.68 -19.49
N THR A 152 -5.84 -18.56 -19.98
CA THR A 152 -5.44 -17.97 -21.26
C THR A 152 -3.95 -17.68 -21.29
N LEU A 153 -3.40 -17.07 -20.24
CA LEU A 153 -1.97 -16.78 -20.14
C LEU A 153 -1.13 -18.07 -20.22
N LEU A 154 -1.50 -19.10 -19.46
CA LEU A 154 -0.75 -20.37 -19.42
C LEU A 154 -0.79 -21.10 -20.77
N ASP A 155 -1.93 -21.07 -21.47
CA ASP A 155 -2.10 -21.68 -22.79
C ASP A 155 -1.32 -20.95 -23.90
N LEU A 156 -1.05 -19.65 -23.73
CA LEU A 156 -0.19 -18.88 -24.64
C LEU A 156 1.30 -19.27 -24.52
N PHE A 157 1.72 -19.81 -23.37
CA PHE A 157 3.12 -20.12 -23.08
C PHE A 157 3.37 -21.57 -22.65
N PRO A 158 3.03 -22.57 -23.50
CA PRO A 158 3.25 -23.99 -23.22
C PRO A 158 4.73 -24.39 -23.34
N ASP A 159 5.56 -23.55 -23.96
CA ASP A 159 6.99 -23.77 -24.13
C ASP A 159 7.70 -22.41 -24.31
N LEU A 160 8.22 -21.85 -23.21
CA LEU A 160 8.88 -20.56 -23.14
C LEU A 160 10.39 -20.73 -22.95
N GLU A 161 11.18 -19.86 -23.58
CA GLU A 161 12.62 -19.78 -23.35
C GLU A 161 12.92 -19.15 -22.00
N ILE A 162 13.74 -19.83 -21.19
CA ILE A 162 14.20 -19.32 -19.91
C ILE A 162 15.44 -18.47 -20.16
N ARG A 163 15.41 -17.21 -19.75
CA ARG A 163 16.56 -16.29 -19.82
C ARG A 163 17.35 -16.31 -18.51
N GLU A 164 18.65 -16.10 -18.62
CA GLU A 164 19.50 -15.82 -17.45
C GLU A 164 19.04 -14.54 -16.73
N SER A 165 19.37 -14.42 -15.44
CA SER A 165 19.06 -13.20 -14.69
C SER A 165 19.81 -11.99 -15.25
N PHE A 166 19.27 -10.79 -15.06
CA PHE A 166 19.98 -9.57 -15.44
C PHE A 166 21.34 -9.44 -14.72
N SER A 167 21.41 -9.88 -13.45
CA SER A 167 22.66 -9.86 -12.68
C SER A 167 23.72 -10.78 -13.30
N ASP A 168 23.37 -12.02 -13.61
CA ASP A 168 24.30 -12.98 -14.23
C ASP A 168 24.78 -12.48 -15.60
N PHE A 169 23.87 -11.88 -16.36
CA PHE A 169 24.20 -11.26 -17.64
C PHE A 169 25.20 -10.11 -17.46
N MET A 170 24.98 -9.21 -16.48
CA MET A 170 25.88 -8.09 -16.21
C MET A 170 27.24 -8.54 -15.72
N ASP A 171 27.30 -9.57 -14.86
CA ASP A 171 28.54 -10.18 -14.39
C ASP A 171 29.35 -10.75 -15.55
N ARG A 172 28.69 -11.46 -16.48
CA ARG A 172 29.33 -11.93 -17.71
C ARG A 172 29.83 -10.77 -18.56
N LYS A 173 29.02 -9.74 -18.73
CA LYS A 173 29.33 -8.58 -19.59
C LYS A 173 30.49 -7.74 -19.07
N ALA A 174 30.75 -7.79 -17.76
CA ALA A 174 31.92 -7.15 -17.15
C ALA A 174 33.25 -7.75 -17.66
N TYR A 175 33.26 -9.03 -18.02
CA TYR A 175 34.45 -9.73 -18.54
C TYR A 175 34.44 -9.88 -20.07
N ASP A 176 33.26 -9.97 -20.68
CA ASP A 176 33.06 -10.10 -22.12
C ASP A 176 32.06 -9.04 -22.62
N ARG A 177 32.57 -7.96 -23.22
CA ARG A 177 31.75 -6.82 -23.65
C ARG A 177 30.75 -7.16 -24.75
N GLU A 178 31.02 -8.22 -25.51
CA GLU A 178 30.16 -8.72 -26.59
C GLU A 178 29.20 -9.81 -26.09
N ALA A 179 29.19 -10.11 -24.78
CA ALA A 179 28.25 -11.05 -24.21
C ALA A 179 26.80 -10.59 -24.47
N GLU A 180 26.00 -11.48 -25.05
CA GLU A 180 24.55 -11.35 -25.20
C GLU A 180 23.81 -12.13 -24.10
N PRO A 181 22.55 -11.77 -23.79
CA PRO A 181 21.72 -12.52 -22.86
C PRO A 181 21.57 -13.97 -23.29
N LYS A 182 21.81 -14.90 -22.36
CA LYS A 182 21.70 -16.34 -22.62
C LYS A 182 20.29 -16.87 -22.40
N ASN A 183 19.94 -17.80 -23.28
CA ASN A 183 18.91 -18.79 -23.02
C ASN A 183 19.53 -19.94 -22.21
N ILE A 184 18.95 -20.24 -21.06
CA ILE A 184 19.41 -21.26 -20.11
C ILE A 184 18.52 -22.51 -20.07
N GLY A 185 17.45 -22.56 -20.87
CA GLY A 185 16.54 -23.69 -20.93
C GLY A 185 15.20 -23.36 -21.56
N ARG A 186 14.30 -24.33 -21.54
CA ARG A 186 12.90 -24.14 -21.96
C ARG A 186 11.98 -24.86 -20.98
N SER A 187 10.81 -24.29 -20.73
CA SER A 187 9.78 -24.88 -19.87
C SER A 187 8.41 -24.33 -20.25
N ALA A 188 7.35 -25.09 -19.95
CA ALA A 188 6.01 -24.51 -19.87
C ALA A 188 5.99 -23.45 -18.75
N LEU A 189 5.24 -22.37 -18.95
CA LEU A 189 5.16 -21.26 -17.98
C LEU A 189 4.75 -21.75 -16.58
N ILE A 190 3.78 -22.67 -16.51
CA ILE A 190 3.25 -23.20 -15.26
C ILE A 190 4.29 -23.95 -14.41
N ASP A 191 5.33 -24.50 -15.03
CA ASP A 191 6.36 -25.31 -14.37
C ASP A 191 7.61 -24.49 -13.99
N MET A 192 7.59 -23.18 -14.25
CA MET A 192 8.69 -22.27 -13.92
C MET A 192 8.63 -21.77 -12.47
N THR A 193 9.79 -21.31 -11.96
CA THR A 193 9.81 -20.41 -10.80
C THR A 193 9.34 -19.01 -11.19
N LEU A 194 8.86 -18.22 -10.24
CA LEU A 194 8.51 -16.81 -10.47
C LEU A 194 9.71 -16.00 -10.95
N GLU A 195 10.91 -16.29 -10.43
CA GLU A 195 12.16 -15.65 -10.88
C GLU A 195 12.45 -15.96 -12.37
N GLN A 196 12.37 -17.24 -12.75
CA GLN A 196 12.55 -17.64 -14.15
C GLN A 196 11.53 -16.96 -15.06
N MET A 197 10.27 -16.86 -14.61
CA MET A 197 9.22 -16.17 -15.33
C MET A 197 9.55 -14.68 -15.49
N ASN A 198 9.88 -13.97 -14.41
CA ASN A 198 10.20 -12.53 -14.45
C ASN A 198 11.41 -12.21 -15.33
N ASN A 199 12.41 -13.11 -15.40
CA ASN A 199 13.56 -12.96 -16.29
C ASN A 199 13.21 -13.15 -17.78
N SER A 200 12.14 -13.88 -18.07
CA SER A 200 11.84 -14.39 -19.41
C SER A 200 10.60 -13.78 -20.06
N LEU A 201 9.66 -13.32 -19.23
CA LEU A 201 8.37 -12.77 -19.61
C LEU A 201 8.17 -11.45 -18.88
N PHE A 202 7.92 -10.39 -19.64
CA PHE A 202 7.55 -9.10 -19.09
C PHE A 202 6.04 -9.05 -18.84
N MET A 203 5.65 -8.75 -17.60
CA MET A 203 4.27 -8.47 -17.21
C MET A 203 4.19 -7.07 -16.62
N GLU A 204 3.39 -6.21 -17.24
CA GLU A 204 3.29 -4.79 -16.87
C GLU A 204 2.83 -4.61 -15.42
N SER A 205 1.76 -5.31 -15.01
CA SER A 205 1.20 -5.26 -13.66
C SER A 205 1.95 -6.12 -12.63
N GLY A 206 2.93 -6.93 -13.06
CA GLY A 206 3.64 -7.87 -12.21
C GLY A 206 2.76 -9.02 -11.68
N THR A 207 3.22 -9.69 -10.62
CA THR A 207 2.55 -10.87 -10.03
C THR A 207 2.15 -10.68 -8.56
N GLU A 208 2.51 -9.56 -7.97
CA GLU A 208 2.44 -9.32 -6.52
C GLU A 208 1.18 -8.58 -6.07
N ASN A 209 0.45 -7.98 -7.00
CA ASN A 209 -0.69 -7.12 -6.67
C ASN A 209 -1.83 -7.93 -6.07
N LEU A 210 -2.27 -7.51 -4.89
CA LEU A 210 -3.41 -8.09 -4.19
C LEU A 210 -4.72 -7.55 -4.72
N LEU A 211 -5.76 -8.40 -4.65
CA LEU A 211 -7.11 -8.02 -5.03
C LEU A 211 -7.64 -6.91 -4.11
N GLU A 212 -8.09 -5.78 -4.67
CA GLU A 212 -8.58 -4.66 -3.88
C GLU A 212 -9.97 -4.91 -3.29
N LYS A 213 -10.71 -5.91 -3.78
CA LYS A 213 -11.98 -6.35 -3.17
C LYS A 213 -11.80 -7.04 -1.81
N LEU A 214 -10.59 -7.48 -1.46
CA LEU A 214 -10.34 -8.23 -0.23
C LEU A 214 -10.64 -7.40 1.02
N LEU A 215 -11.20 -8.06 2.04
CA LEU A 215 -11.43 -7.43 3.33
C LEU A 215 -10.14 -7.38 4.13
N VAL A 216 -9.90 -6.24 4.77
CA VAL A 216 -8.74 -6.06 5.65
C VAL A 216 -8.75 -7.09 6.79
N ASP A 217 -9.93 -7.42 7.34
CA ASP A 217 -10.06 -8.41 8.43
C ASP A 217 -9.67 -9.83 8.03
N GLU A 218 -9.88 -10.19 6.78
CA GLU A 218 -9.63 -11.55 6.27
C GLU A 218 -8.15 -11.76 5.97
N LEU A 219 -7.47 -10.70 5.54
CA LEU A 219 -6.08 -10.74 5.13
C LEU A 219 -5.10 -10.46 6.28
N LEU A 220 -5.35 -9.42 7.10
CA LEU A 220 -4.47 -9.03 8.19
C LEU A 220 -4.84 -9.72 9.50
N GLY A 221 -3.97 -10.66 9.89
CA GLY A 221 -3.92 -11.25 11.21
C GLY A 221 -3.34 -10.28 12.22
N TYR A 222 -3.46 -10.63 13.50
CA TYR A 222 -2.65 -9.96 14.51
C TYR A 222 -1.20 -10.43 14.44
N GLU A 223 -0.23 -9.62 14.89
CA GLU A 223 1.22 -9.90 14.77
C GLU A 223 1.68 -11.30 15.25
N ASP A 224 0.87 -12.01 16.05
CA ASP A 224 1.16 -13.35 16.56
C ASP A 224 0.30 -14.49 15.95
N GLU A 225 -0.63 -14.20 15.03
CA GLU A 225 -1.55 -15.17 14.41
C GLU A 225 -1.11 -15.61 13.01
N HIS A 226 -0.55 -16.82 12.89
CA HIS A 226 -0.06 -17.37 11.62
C HIS A 226 -1.02 -18.39 10.97
N SER A 227 -2.23 -18.58 11.53
CA SER A 227 -3.20 -19.55 11.02
C SER A 227 -4.19 -18.88 10.07
N GLY A 228 -4.15 -19.26 8.78
CA GLY A 228 -5.04 -18.77 7.73
C GLY A 228 -6.54 -18.95 8.02
N ARG A 229 -7.39 -18.15 7.38
CA ARG A 229 -8.85 -18.28 7.40
C ARG A 229 -9.35 -18.60 6.00
N ASP A 230 -10.21 -19.60 5.87
CA ASP A 230 -10.98 -19.92 4.65
C ASP A 230 -10.20 -19.86 3.32
N GLY A 231 -8.98 -20.42 3.27
CA GLY A 231 -8.18 -20.50 2.05
C GLY A 231 -7.41 -19.22 1.67
N ILE A 232 -7.57 -18.12 2.42
CA ILE A 232 -6.73 -16.92 2.31
C ILE A 232 -5.58 -17.04 3.32
N PRO A 233 -4.32 -16.91 2.88
CA PRO A 233 -3.20 -16.81 3.80
C PRO A 233 -3.35 -15.56 4.66
N VAL A 234 -3.38 -15.75 5.97
CA VAL A 234 -3.29 -14.63 6.91
C VAL A 234 -1.84 -14.16 6.94
N VAL A 235 -1.66 -12.85 6.84
CA VAL A 235 -0.35 -12.17 6.93
C VAL A 235 -0.36 -11.18 8.08
N ASN A 236 0.83 -10.90 8.60
CA ASN A 236 0.99 -10.00 9.76
C ASN A 236 1.20 -8.54 9.34
N GLU A 237 1.64 -8.33 8.10
CA GLU A 237 1.83 -7.01 7.51
C GLU A 237 1.46 -6.99 6.02
N LEU A 238 1.10 -5.80 5.56
CA LEU A 238 0.84 -5.48 4.17
C LEU A 238 1.59 -4.21 3.81
N PHE A 239 1.97 -4.07 2.54
CA PHE A 239 2.51 -2.83 2.02
C PHE A 239 1.54 -2.23 1.02
N TYR A 240 1.28 -0.95 1.18
CA TYR A 240 0.60 -0.13 0.20
C TYR A 240 1.65 0.75 -0.48
N GLU A 241 1.75 0.64 -1.79
CA GLU A 241 2.64 1.46 -2.61
C GLU A 241 1.81 2.43 -3.45
N TYR A 242 2.30 3.67 -3.56
CA TYR A 242 1.63 4.73 -4.29
C TYR A 242 2.67 5.64 -4.96
N ASP A 243 2.38 6.06 -6.19
CA ASP A 243 3.31 6.77 -7.06
C ASP A 243 4.62 6.00 -7.23
N PHE A 244 4.70 5.16 -8.26
CA PHE A 244 5.89 4.36 -8.53
C PHE A 244 7.11 5.22 -8.95
N GLY A 245 6.92 6.52 -9.22
CA GLY A 245 8.01 7.47 -9.43
C GLY A 245 8.61 7.94 -8.11
N ASP A 246 7.77 8.44 -7.20
CA ASP A 246 8.20 8.92 -5.87
C ASP A 246 8.50 7.78 -4.88
N GLY A 247 7.89 6.62 -5.07
CA GLY A 247 8.09 5.41 -4.27
C GLY A 247 7.47 5.50 -2.87
N TRP A 248 6.27 6.07 -2.71
CA TRP A 248 5.63 6.08 -1.39
C TRP A 248 5.26 4.67 -0.96
N ARG A 249 5.73 4.26 0.21
CA ARG A 249 5.43 2.94 0.79
C ARG A 249 4.89 3.08 2.21
N VAL A 250 3.67 2.59 2.42
CA VAL A 250 3.01 2.54 3.72
C VAL A 250 2.94 1.10 4.18
N ARG A 251 3.61 0.81 5.30
CA ARG A 251 3.52 -0.47 6.00
C ARG A 251 2.27 -0.48 6.87
N ILE A 252 1.46 -1.51 6.76
CA ILE A 252 0.15 -1.64 7.40
C ILE A 252 0.17 -2.87 8.29
N THR A 253 -0.11 -2.69 9.58
CA THR A 253 -0.14 -3.75 10.59
C THR A 253 -1.42 -3.66 11.41
N ARG A 254 -1.92 -4.81 11.88
CA ARG A 254 -3.08 -4.88 12.78
C ARG A 254 -2.62 -5.02 14.23
N ARG A 255 -3.15 -4.17 15.12
CA ARG A 255 -2.78 -4.16 16.53
C ARG A 255 -3.90 -4.76 17.40
N MET A 256 -3.53 -5.58 18.38
CA MET A 256 -4.49 -6.17 19.33
C MET A 256 -4.93 -5.19 20.43
N SER A 257 -4.04 -4.28 20.83
CA SER A 257 -4.18 -3.48 22.04
C SER A 257 -3.76 -2.04 21.83
N PHE A 258 -4.35 -1.15 22.62
CA PHE A 258 -4.04 0.28 22.67
C PHE A 258 -3.09 0.64 23.82
N ASN A 259 -2.56 -0.35 24.55
CA ASN A 259 -1.79 -0.11 25.78
C ASN A 259 -0.59 0.82 25.56
N GLU A 260 0.17 0.62 24.48
CA GLU A 260 1.31 1.46 24.14
C GLU A 260 0.88 2.91 23.88
N LEU A 261 -0.17 3.11 23.08
CA LEU A 261 -0.72 4.45 22.79
C LEU A 261 -1.25 5.15 24.07
N ILE A 262 -1.92 4.41 24.96
CA ILE A 262 -2.46 4.95 26.22
C ILE A 262 -1.32 5.31 27.19
N SER A 263 -0.36 4.42 27.37
CA SER A 263 0.79 4.64 28.27
C SER A 263 1.69 5.78 27.78
N GLY A 264 1.86 5.91 26.47
CA GLY A 264 2.52 7.02 25.80
C GLY A 264 1.72 8.34 25.83
N ARG A 265 0.48 8.31 26.36
CA ARG A 265 -0.44 9.47 26.44
C ARG A 265 -0.79 10.06 25.06
N LEU A 266 -0.76 9.23 24.02
CA LEU A 266 -1.11 9.62 22.66
C LEU A 266 -2.63 9.61 22.44
N VAL A 267 -3.34 8.75 23.18
CA VAL A 267 -4.80 8.64 23.15
C VAL A 267 -5.34 8.19 24.51
N THR A 268 -6.54 8.62 24.86
CA THR A 268 -7.24 8.19 26.08
C THR A 268 -8.21 7.04 25.81
N VAL A 269 -8.57 6.31 26.87
CA VAL A 269 -9.60 5.26 26.80
C VAL A 269 -10.94 5.80 26.29
N GLN A 270 -11.31 7.02 26.70
CA GLN A 270 -12.56 7.66 26.26
C GLN A 270 -12.52 7.97 24.76
N GLU A 271 -11.42 8.52 24.25
CA GLU A 271 -11.27 8.82 22.82
C GLU A 271 -11.34 7.55 21.96
N ILE A 272 -10.76 6.44 22.42
CA ILE A 272 -10.89 5.13 21.75
C ILE A 272 -12.35 4.66 21.73
N GLN A 273 -13.06 4.76 22.86
CA GLN A 273 -14.48 4.37 22.93
C GLN A 273 -15.35 5.23 22.00
N ASP A 274 -15.13 6.54 21.99
CA ASP A 274 -15.83 7.47 21.11
C ASP A 274 -15.53 7.17 19.64
N ALA A 275 -14.27 6.89 19.29
CA ALA A 275 -13.86 6.50 17.95
C ALA A 275 -14.53 5.18 17.51
N ARG A 276 -14.55 4.15 18.36
CA ARG A 276 -15.25 2.88 18.08
C ARG A 276 -16.72 3.10 17.79
N MET A 277 -17.40 3.89 18.61
CA MET A 277 -18.81 4.23 18.41
C MET A 277 -19.03 5.01 17.12
N GLN A 278 -18.10 5.89 16.74
CA GLN A 278 -18.17 6.61 15.48
C GLN A 278 -18.01 5.68 14.27
N VAL A 279 -17.05 4.76 14.30
CA VAL A 279 -16.86 3.76 13.24
C VAL A 279 -18.14 2.95 13.04
N ILE A 280 -18.71 2.41 14.12
CA ILE A 280 -19.93 1.60 14.07
C ILE A 280 -21.14 2.40 13.56
N ARG A 281 -21.33 3.64 14.06
CA ARG A 281 -22.53 4.43 13.72
C ARG A 281 -22.48 5.09 12.35
N LYS A 282 -21.30 5.46 11.88
CA LYS A 282 -21.10 6.17 10.61
C LYS A 282 -20.57 5.27 9.49
N HIS A 283 -20.23 4.03 9.81
CA HIS A 283 -19.62 3.05 8.90
C HIS A 283 -18.43 3.64 8.14
N LYS A 284 -17.54 4.33 8.85
CA LYS A 284 -16.37 5.00 8.26
C LYS A 284 -15.18 4.94 9.21
N PRO A 285 -13.94 4.99 8.70
CA PRO A 285 -12.75 4.96 9.54
C PRO A 285 -12.62 6.23 10.39
N VAL A 286 -11.89 6.10 11.51
CA VAL A 286 -11.57 7.19 12.42
C VAL A 286 -10.09 7.13 12.77
N CYS A 287 -9.39 8.24 12.63
CA CYS A 287 -8.00 8.37 13.07
C CYS A 287 -7.97 8.70 14.57
N ILE A 288 -7.12 8.00 15.31
CA ILE A 288 -6.97 8.14 16.76
C ILE A 288 -5.60 8.69 17.17
N VAL A 289 -4.55 8.49 16.35
CA VAL A 289 -3.22 9.06 16.56
C VAL A 289 -2.62 9.52 15.24
N ILE A 290 -1.95 10.67 15.27
CA ILE A 290 -1.18 11.25 14.16
C ILE A 290 0.24 11.48 14.68
N GLU A 291 1.22 10.89 14.03
CA GLU A 291 2.64 11.23 14.21
C GLU A 291 3.23 11.72 12.89
N GLY A 292 3.81 12.91 12.90
CA GLY A 292 4.31 13.58 11.70
C GLY A 292 3.25 14.31 10.89
N LEU A 293 3.70 15.24 10.04
CA LEU A 293 2.86 16.04 9.15
C LEU A 293 2.21 15.18 8.06
N SER A 294 1.20 15.72 7.37
CA SER A 294 0.80 15.18 6.07
C SER A 294 1.85 15.55 5.02
N VAL A 295 2.11 14.63 4.11
CA VAL A 295 2.98 14.81 2.95
C VAL A 295 2.14 15.37 1.78
N MET A 296 2.66 15.29 0.56
CA MET A 296 2.01 15.71 -0.67
C MET A 296 2.53 14.85 -1.84
N ASP A 297 1.79 14.82 -2.94
CA ASP A 297 2.23 14.20 -4.19
C ASP A 297 3.40 14.98 -4.82
N ASP A 298 4.13 14.33 -5.74
CA ASP A 298 5.17 14.92 -6.60
C ASP A 298 6.29 15.67 -5.84
N VAL A 299 6.79 15.10 -4.74
CA VAL A 299 7.88 15.72 -3.96
C VAL A 299 9.13 14.85 -3.87
N GLY A 300 9.14 13.66 -4.48
CA GLY A 300 10.27 12.72 -4.45
C GLY A 300 10.26 11.84 -3.22
N GLY A 301 9.09 11.33 -2.82
CA GLY A 301 8.95 10.44 -1.69
C GLY A 301 9.29 11.10 -0.34
N LEU A 302 9.52 10.29 0.69
CA LEU A 302 9.74 10.82 2.05
C LEU A 302 11.07 11.57 2.18
N SER A 303 12.11 11.14 1.45
CA SER A 303 13.39 11.86 1.33
C SER A 303 13.18 13.24 0.69
N GLY A 304 12.46 13.30 -0.42
CA GLY A 304 12.15 14.56 -1.08
C GLY A 304 11.29 15.50 -0.24
N PHE A 305 10.33 14.96 0.51
CA PHE A 305 9.59 15.74 1.49
C PHE A 305 10.49 16.32 2.60
N ALA A 306 11.46 15.55 3.11
CA ALA A 306 12.42 16.06 4.07
C ALA A 306 13.31 17.18 3.50
N ARG A 307 13.71 17.08 2.22
CA ARG A 307 14.42 18.14 1.49
C ARG A 307 13.56 19.40 1.31
N LEU A 308 12.27 19.24 0.96
CA LEU A 308 11.32 20.35 0.91
C LEU A 308 11.21 21.08 2.27
N LEU A 309 11.11 20.33 3.37
CA LEU A 309 11.10 20.92 4.71
C LEU A 309 12.37 21.73 4.99
N LYS A 310 13.55 21.23 4.57
CA LYS A 310 14.81 21.96 4.66
C LYS A 310 14.74 23.28 3.90
N GLU A 311 14.31 23.28 2.65
CA GLU A 311 14.20 24.50 1.82
C GLU A 311 13.24 25.52 2.44
N ILE A 312 12.10 25.05 2.98
CA ILE A 312 11.09 25.90 3.61
C ILE A 312 11.58 26.55 4.91
N TYR A 313 12.37 25.84 5.73
CA TYR A 313 12.73 26.29 7.09
C TYR A 313 14.19 26.69 7.27
N GLN A 314 15.07 26.27 6.37
CA GLN A 314 16.52 26.50 6.37
C GLN A 314 17.06 26.96 5.01
N GLY A 315 16.21 27.47 4.12
CA GLY A 315 16.65 28.03 2.83
C GLY A 315 17.71 29.13 3.02
N GLU A 316 18.60 29.28 2.03
CA GLU A 316 19.74 30.19 2.11
C GLU A 316 19.29 31.66 2.14
N SER A 317 18.10 31.92 1.58
CA SER A 317 17.48 33.24 1.58
C SER A 317 15.99 33.18 1.98
N ARG A 318 15.47 34.32 2.43
CA ARG A 318 14.02 34.47 2.69
C ARG A 318 13.17 34.29 1.43
N GLU A 319 13.73 34.58 0.26
CA GLU A 319 13.06 34.45 -1.03
C GLU A 319 12.88 32.97 -1.37
N GLU A 320 13.96 32.19 -1.30
CA GLU A 320 13.95 30.74 -1.52
C GLU A 320 12.95 30.01 -0.61
N SER A 321 13.01 30.27 0.71
CA SER A 321 12.06 29.67 1.65
C SER A 321 10.61 30.09 1.39
N ALA A 322 10.38 31.33 0.92
CA ALA A 322 9.04 31.80 0.58
C ALA A 322 8.52 31.15 -0.70
N ASP A 323 9.39 30.91 -1.68
CA ASP A 323 9.05 30.28 -2.96
C ASP A 323 8.78 28.79 -2.79
N ALA A 324 9.63 28.05 -2.06
CA ALA A 324 9.38 26.65 -1.71
C ALA A 324 8.04 26.48 -0.97
N ARG A 325 7.76 27.37 -0.01
CA ARG A 325 6.48 27.37 0.72
C ARG A 325 5.30 27.72 -0.19
N ARG A 326 5.49 28.60 -1.17
CA ARG A 326 4.44 28.98 -2.14
C ARG A 326 4.15 27.83 -3.09
N TRP A 327 5.19 27.17 -3.59
CA TRP A 327 5.07 25.97 -4.43
C TRP A 327 4.33 24.86 -3.69
N ALA A 328 4.77 24.50 -2.47
CA ALA A 328 4.11 23.46 -1.67
C ALA A 328 2.62 23.77 -1.42
N LYS A 329 2.29 25.02 -1.09
CA LYS A 329 0.88 25.46 -0.95
C LYS A 329 0.10 25.38 -2.27
N GLY A 330 0.74 25.69 -3.39
CA GLY A 330 0.16 25.56 -4.73
C GLY A 330 -0.21 24.12 -5.07
N MET A 331 0.58 23.16 -4.59
CA MET A 331 0.34 21.73 -4.69
C MET A 331 -0.63 21.20 -3.60
N GLY A 332 -1.24 22.07 -2.80
CA GLY A 332 -2.22 21.70 -1.78
C GLY A 332 -1.65 21.36 -0.40
N TRP A 333 -0.33 21.38 -0.23
CA TRP A 333 0.31 21.12 1.07
C TRP A 333 0.04 22.22 2.10
N ASN A 334 -0.15 21.81 3.35
CA ASN A 334 -0.22 22.72 4.46
C ASN A 334 0.34 22.10 5.74
N ASP A 335 0.98 22.93 6.55
CA ASP A 335 1.57 22.59 7.85
C ASP A 335 0.55 22.72 9.01
N LYS A 336 -0.76 22.77 8.71
CA LYS A 336 -1.77 22.93 9.78
C LYS A 336 -1.95 21.62 10.52
N LYS A 337 -1.83 21.69 11.84
CA LYS A 337 -2.16 20.57 12.73
C LYS A 337 -3.65 20.24 12.63
N VAL A 338 -3.93 19.02 12.20
CA VAL A 338 -5.26 18.43 12.22
C VAL A 338 -5.36 17.57 13.46
N ARG A 339 -6.49 17.66 14.17
CA ARG A 339 -6.75 16.74 15.28
C ARG A 339 -7.14 15.37 14.72
N PRO A 340 -6.67 14.25 15.30
CA PRO A 340 -6.97 12.90 14.79
C PRO A 340 -8.45 12.68 14.47
N GLU A 341 -9.35 13.10 15.36
CA GLU A 341 -10.80 12.90 15.22
C GLU A 341 -11.46 13.72 14.09
N LYS A 342 -10.72 14.65 13.47
CA LYS A 342 -11.17 15.47 12.34
C LYS A 342 -10.50 15.10 11.01
N MET A 343 -9.63 14.09 11.01
CA MET A 343 -8.86 13.73 9.81
C MET A 343 -9.72 13.05 8.74
N LEU A 344 -10.64 12.17 9.16
CA LEU A 344 -11.49 11.31 8.30
C LEU A 344 -12.99 11.66 8.42
#